data_AF-A0A533YZS6-F1
#
_entry.id   AF-A0A533YZS6-F1
#
_cell.length_a   1.000
_cell.length_b   1.000
_cell.length_c   1.000
_cell.angle_alpha   90.00
_cell.angle_beta   90.00
_cell.angle_gamma   90.00
#
_symmetry.space_group_name_H-M   'P 1'
#
loop_
_entity.id
_entity.type
_entity.pdbx_description
1 polymer ?
#
loop_
_entity_poly.entity_id
_entity_poly.type
_entity_poly.pdbx_seq_one_letter_code
_entity_poly.pdbx_strand_id
1 'polypeptide(L)'
;EHLKDASGRALLHGYVRDRRERHPKLWEAFRDCVRLLARFRETHLDYADRYIHQQHQRSASNPTGVGTGGTPFMAYLKKHLEETERFLHE
;
A
#
# COMPACT_ATOMS: atom_id res chain seq x y z
N GLU A 1 2.45 -4.85 -16.37
CA GLU A 1 0.99 -4.96 -16.16
C GLU A 1 0.70 -5.74 -14.89
N HIS A 2 -0.34 -5.36 -14.15
CA HIS A 2 -0.81 -6.17 -13.01
C HIS A 2 -1.62 -7.36 -13.53
N LEU A 3 -1.21 -8.58 -13.18
CA LEU A 3 -1.93 -9.79 -13.56
C LEU A 3 -3.31 -9.81 -12.88
N LYS A 4 -4.36 -9.94 -13.68
CA LYS A 4 -5.74 -10.03 -13.22
C LYS A 4 -6.32 -11.41 -13.53
N ASP A 5 -7.28 -11.85 -12.73
CA ASP A 5 -8.09 -13.03 -13.02
C ASP A 5 -9.21 -12.70 -14.01
N ALA A 6 -9.99 -13.71 -14.39
CA ALA A 6 -11.13 -13.57 -15.32
C ALA A 6 -12.24 -12.63 -14.79
N SER A 7 -12.27 -12.37 -13.48
CA SER A 7 -13.21 -11.45 -12.83
C SER A 7 -12.60 -10.05 -12.62
N GLY A 8 -11.40 -9.79 -13.15
CA GLY A 8 -10.71 -8.51 -13.03
C GLY A 8 -10.04 -8.25 -11.67
N ARG A 9 -10.02 -9.23 -10.76
CA ARG A 9 -9.35 -9.13 -9.45
C ARG A 9 -7.86 -9.36 -9.62
N ALA A 10 -7.06 -8.87 -8.67
CA ALA A 10 -5.64 -9.24 -8.62
C ALA A 10 -5.50 -10.77 -8.57
N LEU A 11 -4.67 -11.34 -9.45
CA LEU A 11 -4.64 -12.78 -9.71
C LEU A 11 -4.46 -13.62 -8.44
N LEU A 12 -3.48 -13.26 -7.60
CA LEU A 12 -3.19 -13.98 -6.35
C LEU A 12 -4.33 -13.83 -5.34
N HIS A 13 -4.89 -12.63 -5.20
CA HIS A 13 -6.03 -12.39 -4.31
C HIS A 13 -7.23 -13.26 -4.72
N GLY A 14 -7.61 -13.24 -6.00
CA GLY A 14 -8.71 -14.05 -6.52
C GLY A 14 -8.49 -15.54 -6.27
N TYR A 15 -7.30 -16.05 -6.59
CA TYR A 15 -6.95 -17.45 -6.41
C TYR A 15 -7.09 -17.94 -4.96
N VAL A 16 -6.56 -17.16 -4.00
CA VAL A 16 -6.53 -17.51 -2.58
C VAL A 16 -7.91 -17.31 -1.94
N ARG A 17 -8.63 -16.24 -2.30
CA ARG A 17 -9.98 -15.94 -1.81
C ARG A 17 -10.99 -17.02 -2.16
N ASP A 18 -10.94 -17.53 -3.38
CA ASP A 18 -11.86 -18.57 -3.87
C ASP A 18 -11.62 -19.93 -3.20
N ARG A 19 -10.47 -20.10 -2.55
CA ARG A 19 -10.04 -21.32 -1.87
C ARG A 19 -10.11 -21.24 -0.35
N ARG A 20 -10.57 -20.13 0.23
CA ARG A 20 -10.53 -19.87 1.69
C ARG A 20 -11.21 -20.97 2.53
N GLU A 21 -12.27 -21.58 2.03
CA GLU A 21 -12.99 -22.65 2.75
C GLU A 21 -12.21 -23.97 2.74
N ARG A 22 -11.55 -24.30 1.61
CA ARG A 22 -10.76 -25.54 1.45
C ARG A 22 -9.34 -25.39 2.03
N HIS A 23 -8.81 -24.18 2.04
CA HIS A 23 -7.44 -23.86 2.44
C HIS A 23 -7.42 -22.62 3.36
N PRO A 24 -7.99 -22.69 4.58
CA PRO A 24 -8.08 -21.54 5.48
C PRO A 24 -6.70 -20.98 5.88
N LYS A 25 -5.70 -21.85 6.05
CA LYS A 25 -4.32 -21.42 6.35
C LYS A 25 -3.67 -20.62 5.22
N LEU A 26 -3.99 -20.93 3.96
CA LEU A 26 -3.49 -20.18 2.81
C LEU A 26 -4.11 -18.78 2.77
N TRP A 27 -5.42 -18.69 3.03
CA TRP A 27 -6.13 -17.42 3.14
C TRP A 27 -5.59 -16.56 4.28
N GLU A 28 -5.36 -17.15 5.44
CA GLU A 28 -4.78 -16.47 6.60
C GLU A 28 -3.36 -15.95 6.32
N ALA A 29 -2.48 -16.80 5.76
CA ALA A 29 -1.12 -16.40 5.39
C ALA A 29 -1.10 -15.25 4.37
N PHE A 30 -1.98 -15.28 3.37
CA PHE A 30 -2.15 -14.17 2.43
C PHE A 30 -2.54 -12.88 3.16
N ARG A 31 -3.54 -12.95 4.04
CA ARG A 31 -3.99 -11.79 4.83
C ARG A 31 -2.91 -11.26 5.75
N ASP A 32 -2.10 -12.11 6.36
CA ASP A 32 -0.98 -11.70 7.20
C ASP A 32 0.06 -10.92 6.40
N CYS A 33 0.41 -11.37 5.20
CA CYS A 33 1.26 -10.61 4.29
C CYS A 33 0.69 -9.23 3.97
N VAL A 34 -0.61 -9.14 3.69
CA VAL A 34 -1.29 -7.85 3.42
C VAL A 34 -1.27 -6.95 4.65
N ARG A 35 -1.52 -7.47 5.86
CA ARG A 35 -1.44 -6.70 7.12
C ARG A 35 -0.04 -6.17 7.37
N LEU A 36 0.99 -7.00 7.17
CA LEU A 36 2.39 -6.58 7.33
C LEU A 36 2.74 -5.47 6.33
N LEU A 37 2.27 -5.58 5.08
CA LEU A 37 2.48 -4.55 4.08
C LEU A 37 1.74 -3.25 4.41
N ALA A 38 0.51 -3.32 4.90
CA ALA A 38 -0.25 -2.15 5.35
C ALA A 38 0.47 -1.44 6.51
N ARG A 39 0.91 -2.18 7.54
CA ARG A 39 1.68 -1.63 8.66
C ARG A 39 2.97 -0.97 8.21
N PHE A 40 3.68 -1.58 7.26
CA PHE A 40 4.87 -0.98 6.66
C PHE A 40 4.54 0.36 5.97
N ARG A 41 3.48 0.40 5.15
CA ARG A 41 3.06 1.60 4.42
C ARG A 41 2.58 2.72 5.35
N GLU A 42 1.87 2.37 6.42
CA GLU A 42 1.47 3.31 7.47
C GLU A 42 2.69 3.92 8.18
N THR A 43 3.64 3.07 8.61
CA THR A 43 4.89 3.54 9.23
C THR A 43 5.67 4.45 8.29
N HIS A 44 5.72 4.09 7.00
CA HIS A 44 6.39 4.90 5.99
C HIS A 44 5.69 6.26 5.77
N LEU A 45 4.36 6.28 5.71
CA LEU A 45 3.58 7.51 5.58
C LEU A 45 3.83 8.45 6.77
N ASP A 46 3.80 7.93 8.00
CA ASP A 46 4.09 8.69 9.22
C ASP A 46 5.52 9.27 9.20
N TYR A 47 6.51 8.46 8.81
CA TYR A 47 7.89 8.91 8.72
C TYR A 47 8.06 9.98 7.63
N ALA A 48 7.42 9.80 6.48
CA ALA A 48 7.50 10.76 5.38
C ALA A 48 6.82 12.10 5.76
N ASP A 49 5.71 12.05 6.51
CA ASP A 49 5.08 13.26 7.05
C ASP A 49 6.03 13.98 8.02
N ARG A 50 6.51 13.28 9.05
CA ARG A 50 7.30 13.87 10.12
C ARG A 50 8.66 14.40 9.65
N TYR A 51 9.36 13.64 8.83
CA TYR A 51 10.77 13.93 8.49
C TYR A 51 10.95 14.65 7.17
N ILE A 52 9.94 14.68 6.29
CA ILE A 52 10.01 15.34 4.99
C ILE A 52 8.97 16.44 4.91
N HIS A 53 7.69 16.10 5.08
CA HIS A 53 6.59 17.03 4.80
C HIS A 53 6.51 18.22 5.77
N GLN A 54 6.54 17.92 7.07
CA GLN A 54 6.49 18.90 8.15
C GLN A 54 7.84 19.59 8.40
N GLN A 55 8.90 19.16 7.72
CA GLN A 55 10.20 19.81 7.84
C GLN A 55 10.14 21.22 7.25
N HIS A 56 10.74 22.22 7.93
CA HIS A 56 10.93 23.54 7.33
C HIS A 56 11.73 23.42 6.04
N GLN A 57 11.16 23.93 4.94
CA GLN A 57 11.82 23.92 3.64
C GLN A 57 13.10 24.77 3.70
N ARG A 58 14.26 24.11 3.60
CA ARG A 58 15.58 24.77 3.70
C ARG A 58 16.05 25.40 2.38
N SER A 59 15.54 24.92 1.24
CA SER A 59 15.90 25.40 -0.09
C SER A 59 14.75 25.19 -1.07
N ALA A 60 14.60 26.08 -2.05
CA ALA A 60 13.67 25.90 -3.18
C ALA A 60 14.06 24.71 -4.09
N SER A 61 15.31 24.26 -4.04
CA SER A 61 15.80 23.11 -4.82
C SER A 61 15.40 21.75 -4.25
N ASN A 62 14.85 21.70 -3.03
CA ASN A 62 14.36 20.48 -2.40
C ASN A 62 13.00 20.73 -1.71
N PRO A 63 11.91 20.78 -2.48
CA PRO A 63 10.58 21.06 -1.94
C PRO A 63 10.11 19.95 -1.00
N THR A 64 9.55 20.30 0.15
CA THR A 64 9.06 19.33 1.14
C THR A 64 7.66 18.78 0.81
N GLY A 65 7.02 19.29 -0.23
CA GLY A 65 5.71 18.84 -0.71
C GLY A 65 5.74 17.85 -1.87
N VAL A 66 6.90 17.62 -2.49
CA VAL A 66 7.05 16.83 -3.72
C VAL A 66 8.14 15.79 -3.54
N GLY A 67 7.84 14.54 -3.90
CA GLY A 67 8.81 13.45 -3.83
C GLY A 67 9.86 13.57 -4.93
N THR A 68 10.93 12.78 -4.84
CA THR A 68 11.99 12.74 -5.87
C THR A 68 11.48 12.33 -7.27
N GLY A 69 10.33 11.64 -7.33
CA GLY A 69 9.61 11.33 -8.57
C GLY A 69 8.71 12.46 -9.11
N GLY A 70 8.73 13.66 -8.52
CA GLY A 70 7.99 14.83 -9.01
C GLY A 70 6.49 14.86 -8.65
N THR A 71 6.01 13.96 -7.79
CA THR A 71 4.59 13.88 -7.39
C THR A 71 4.38 14.29 -5.93
N PRO A 72 3.16 14.73 -5.55
CA PRO A 72 2.79 14.91 -4.15
C PRO A 72 2.87 13.57 -3.41
N PHE A 73 4.00 13.31 -2.76
CA PHE A 73 4.33 11.96 -2.27
C PHE A 73 3.38 11.53 -1.15
N MET A 74 2.88 12.45 -0.33
CA MET A 74 1.92 12.14 0.73
C MET A 74 0.63 11.54 0.18
N ALA A 75 0.06 12.13 -0.87
CA ALA A 75 -1.14 11.62 -1.52
C ALA A 75 -0.87 10.25 -2.18
N TYR A 76 0.31 10.08 -2.78
CA TYR A 76 0.72 8.82 -3.39
C TYR A 76 0.88 7.70 -2.35
N LEU A 77 1.57 7.96 -1.23
CA LEU A 77 1.75 7.02 -0.13
C LEU A 77 0.43 6.63 0.52
N LYS A 78 -0.45 7.61 0.77
CA LYS A 78 -1.79 7.37 1.31
C LYS A 78 -2.62 6.48 0.39
N LYS A 79 -2.64 6.77 -0.92
CA LYS A 79 -3.31 5.91 -1.90
C LYS A 79 -2.81 4.47 -1.86
N HIS A 80 -1.49 4.27 -1.73
CA HIS A 80 -0.92 2.92 -1.65
C HIS A 80 -1.32 2.19 -0.37
N LEU A 81 -1.41 2.88 0.76
CA LEU A 81 -1.92 2.31 2.00
C LEU A 81 -3.38 1.87 1.81
N GLU A 82 -4.26 2.77 1.36
CA GLU A 82 -5.69 2.51 1.15
C GLU A 82 -5.94 1.35 0.17
N GLU A 83 -5.19 1.29 -0.94
CA GLU A 83 -5.25 0.19 -1.90
C GLU A 83 -4.79 -1.16 -1.31
N THR A 84 -3.92 -1.15 -0.31
CA THR A 84 -3.51 -2.37 0.42
C THR A 84 -4.62 -2.84 1.34
N GLU A 85 -5.17 -1.93 2.13
CA GLU A 85 -6.18 -2.23 3.14
C GLU A 85 -7.47 -2.77 2.54
N ARG A 86 -7.80 -2.35 1.31
CA ARG A 86 -8.92 -2.92 0.55
C ARG A 86 -8.90 -4.45 0.47
N PHE A 87 -7.72 -5.07 0.33
CA PHE A 87 -7.60 -6.54 0.29
C PHE A 87 -7.90 -7.24 1.64
N LEU A 88 -8.06 -6.48 2.74
CA LEU A 88 -8.47 -7.02 4.03
C LEU A 88 -9.97 -6.97 4.26
N HIS A 89 -10.68 -6.14 3.48
CA HIS A 89 -12.12 -5.88 3.59
C HIS A 89 -12.95 -6.49 2.43
N GLU A 90 -12.30 -6.86 1.32
CA GLU A 90 -12.86 -7.56 0.14
C GLU A 90 -12.84 -9.10 0.26
#